data_AF-A0A2G8JZG9-F1
#
_entry.id   AF-A0A2G8JZG9-F1
#
_cell.length_a   1.000
_cell.length_b   1.000
_cell.length_c   1.000
_cell.angle_alpha   90.00
_cell.angle_beta   90.00
_cell.angle_gamma   90.00
#
_symmetry.space_group_name_H-M   'P 1'
#
loop_
_entity.id
_entity.type
_entity.pdbx_description
1 polymer ?
#
loop_
_entity_poly.entity_id
_entity_poly.type
_entity_poly.pdbx_seq_one_letter_code
_entity_poly.pdbx_strand_id
1 'polypeptide(L)'
;MQFVLTFATLHIFHKDLMDVASREVLQKIEQCRSKDVAKFIWSFVTLNYEPTDWKLVVDVLQARVEELQEEMATFPIYFISFLLSLAYINIYPSDLLKTVFSDGFLQRIKEYEEREGVDLRSNLYTLDAAVSLESPVKLEQGLNLEYLTSKPFPHQMLGDIREELKQRSELREVADCIKSIVGGNEYCRVHFILPYMRTAGVRGKEVRFTGLQTRAISQYNDPTSMVGCNGQRTI
;
A
#
# COMPACT_ATOMS: atom_id res chain seq x y z
N MET A 1 15.73 11.51 13.37
CA MET A 1 14.39 10.94 13.12
C MET A 1 13.64 11.71 12.03
N GLN A 2 13.17 12.95 12.23
CA GLN A 2 12.43 13.68 11.18
C GLN A 2 13.17 13.79 9.82
N PHE A 3 14.49 13.97 9.82
CA PHE A 3 15.27 14.12 8.59
C PHE A 3 15.14 12.91 7.63
N VAL A 4 15.01 11.68 8.14
CA VAL A 4 14.87 10.47 7.30
C VAL A 4 13.56 10.54 6.52
N LEU A 5 12.48 10.95 7.21
CA LEU A 5 11.18 11.21 6.58
C LEU A 5 11.26 12.36 5.59
N THR A 6 11.98 13.45 5.88
CA THR A 6 12.16 14.55 4.92
C THR A 6 12.83 14.07 3.63
N PHE A 7 13.89 13.27 3.73
CA PHE A 7 14.56 12.69 2.55
C PHE A 7 13.63 11.75 1.77
N ALA A 8 12.86 10.92 2.46
CA ALA A 8 11.84 10.06 1.85
C ALA A 8 10.72 10.85 1.15
N THR A 9 10.19 11.90 1.79
CA THR A 9 9.15 12.79 1.23
C THR A 9 9.65 13.56 0.00
N LEU A 10 10.94 13.92 -0.04
CA LEU A 10 11.57 14.56 -1.20
C LEU A 10 12.11 13.56 -2.24
N HIS A 11 11.97 12.25 -1.99
CA HIS A 11 12.57 11.17 -2.78
C HIS A 11 14.09 11.33 -3.02
N ILE A 12 14.81 11.89 -2.04
CA ILE A 12 16.26 12.06 -2.07
C ILE A 12 16.91 10.89 -1.36
N PHE A 13 17.62 10.04 -2.11
CA PHE A 13 18.42 8.95 -1.55
C PHE A 13 19.87 9.40 -1.28
N HIS A 14 20.35 9.19 -0.05
CA HIS A 14 21.76 9.38 0.32
C HIS A 14 22.22 8.23 1.20
N LYS A 15 22.98 7.28 0.62
CA LYS A 15 23.35 6.01 1.28
C LYS A 15 23.94 6.19 2.67
N ASP A 16 25.02 6.97 2.82
CA ASP A 16 25.73 7.06 4.11
C ASP A 16 24.86 7.63 5.25
N LEU A 17 23.96 8.56 4.91
CA LEU A 17 23.00 9.14 5.84
C LEU A 17 21.91 8.13 6.24
N MET A 18 21.52 7.23 5.33
CA MET A 18 20.62 6.11 5.64
C MET A 18 21.31 5.02 6.47
N ASP A 19 22.58 4.72 6.21
CA ASP A 19 23.40 3.82 7.02
C ASP A 19 23.60 4.36 8.45
N VAL A 20 23.81 5.67 8.61
CA VAL A 20 23.82 6.34 9.91
C VAL A 20 22.44 6.27 10.57
N ALA A 21 21.36 6.57 9.84
CA ALA A 21 20.00 6.53 10.37
C ALA A 21 19.59 5.13 10.86
N SER A 22 20.01 4.08 10.16
CA SER A 22 19.80 2.68 10.55
C SER A 22 20.52 2.35 11.86
N ARG A 23 21.82 2.66 11.98
CA ARG A 23 22.57 2.47 13.23
C ARG A 23 21.99 3.25 14.40
N GLU A 24 21.57 4.50 14.15
CA GLU A 24 20.92 5.35 15.14
C GLU A 24 19.57 4.78 15.60
N VAL A 25 18.80 4.11 14.74
CA VAL A 25 17.53 3.47 15.15
C VAL A 25 17.79 2.29 16.09
N LEU A 26 18.79 1.46 15.79
CA LEU A 26 19.16 0.32 16.63
C LEU A 26 19.67 0.77 18.01
N GLN A 27 20.45 1.86 18.07
CA GLN A 27 20.99 2.39 19.33
C GLN A 27 19.96 3.12 20.21
N LYS A 28 18.87 3.63 19.62
CA LYS A 28 17.89 4.50 20.31
C LYS A 28 16.47 3.96 20.27
N ILE A 29 16.28 2.67 19.96
CA ILE A 29 14.96 2.05 19.80
C ILE A 29 14.07 2.21 21.04
N GLU A 30 14.62 2.08 22.25
CA GLU A 30 13.92 2.28 23.52
C GLU A 30 13.37 3.70 23.70
N GLN A 31 13.91 4.68 22.98
CA GLN A 31 13.48 6.09 22.98
C GLN A 31 12.52 6.40 21.82
N CYS A 32 12.37 5.49 20.85
CA CYS A 32 11.40 5.64 19.76
C CYS A 32 9.97 5.48 20.29
N ARG A 33 9.08 6.36 19.84
CA ARG A 33 7.62 6.27 19.99
C ARG A 33 6.97 5.62 18.78
N SER A 34 5.67 5.33 18.87
CA SER A 34 4.85 4.75 17.80
C SER A 34 5.11 5.37 16.42
N LYS A 35 4.99 6.70 16.35
CA LYS A 35 5.19 7.50 15.13
C LYS A 35 6.62 7.47 14.60
N ASP A 36 7.60 7.32 15.48
CA ASP A 36 9.01 7.39 15.11
C ASP A 36 9.39 6.05 14.44
N VAL A 37 8.99 4.92 15.05
CA VAL A 37 9.10 3.56 14.48
C VAL A 37 8.43 3.47 13.09
N ALA A 38 7.17 3.90 12.99
CA ALA A 38 6.42 3.90 11.72
C ALA A 38 7.09 4.74 10.62
N LYS A 39 7.68 5.89 10.99
CA LYS A 39 8.36 6.78 10.04
C LYS A 39 9.69 6.22 9.55
N PHE A 40 10.45 5.51 10.39
CA PHE A 40 11.70 4.88 9.93
C PHE A 40 11.44 3.83 8.87
N ILE A 41 10.57 2.86 9.15
CA ILE A 41 10.27 1.78 8.20
C ILE A 41 9.69 2.37 6.90
N TRP A 42 8.74 3.31 6.98
CA TRP A 42 8.19 3.98 5.80
C TRP A 42 9.26 4.68 4.97
N SER A 43 10.22 5.36 5.62
CA SER A 43 11.28 6.10 4.91
C SER A 43 12.28 5.18 4.23
N PHE A 44 12.66 4.06 4.84
CA PHE A 44 13.54 3.08 4.23
C PHE A 44 12.87 2.39 3.03
N VAL A 45 11.60 1.98 3.19
CA VAL A 45 10.82 1.33 2.14
C VAL A 45 10.55 2.27 0.95
N THR A 46 10.13 3.51 1.19
CA THR A 46 9.86 4.48 0.11
C THR A 46 11.11 4.98 -0.63
N LEU A 47 12.30 4.86 -0.02
CA LEU A 47 13.58 5.11 -0.68
C LEU A 47 14.21 3.84 -1.28
N ASN A 48 13.53 2.69 -1.21
CA ASN A 48 14.03 1.37 -1.62
C ASN A 48 15.44 1.08 -1.04
N TYR A 49 15.61 1.39 0.25
CA TYR A 49 16.86 1.24 0.98
C TYR A 49 16.78 0.07 1.96
N GLU A 50 17.66 -0.91 1.77
CA GLU A 50 17.88 -2.01 2.69
C GLU A 50 19.23 -1.81 3.43
N PRO A 51 19.22 -1.66 4.76
CA PRO A 51 20.44 -1.71 5.57
C PRO A 51 21.14 -3.07 5.46
N THR A 52 22.46 -3.10 5.71
CA THR A 52 23.22 -4.37 5.75
C THR A 52 22.61 -5.41 6.69
N ASP A 53 22.09 -4.98 7.85
CA ASP A 53 21.42 -5.82 8.84
C ASP A 53 19.88 -5.67 8.77
N TRP A 54 19.30 -5.62 7.55
CA TRP A 54 17.87 -5.31 7.36
C TRP A 54 16.92 -6.12 8.22
N LYS A 55 17.16 -7.44 8.32
CA LYS A 55 16.36 -8.33 9.17
C LYS A 55 16.40 -7.88 10.64
N LEU A 56 17.58 -7.59 11.19
CA LEU A 56 17.73 -7.12 12.57
C LEU A 56 16.98 -5.81 12.80
N VAL A 57 17.05 -4.88 11.84
CA VAL A 57 16.30 -3.61 11.89
C VAL A 57 14.79 -3.86 11.93
N VAL A 58 14.27 -4.74 11.07
CA VAL A 58 12.84 -5.08 11.02
C VAL A 58 12.39 -5.84 12.27
N ASP A 59 13.17 -6.78 12.78
CA ASP A 59 12.90 -7.54 14.00
C ASP A 59 12.86 -6.61 15.23
N VAL A 60 13.83 -5.70 15.37
CA VAL A 60 13.91 -4.71 16.45
C VAL A 60 12.77 -3.69 16.39
N LEU A 61 12.39 -3.24 15.19
CA LEU A 61 11.24 -2.34 15.02
C LEU A 61 9.91 -3.04 15.38
N GLN A 62 9.72 -4.31 15.00
CA GLN A 62 8.53 -5.09 15.36
C GLN A 62 8.41 -5.31 16.87
N ALA A 63 9.49 -5.76 17.53
CA ALA A 63 9.51 -5.91 18.99
C ALA A 63 9.15 -4.59 19.70
N ARG A 64 9.64 -3.45 19.19
CA ARG A 64 9.26 -2.14 19.71
C ARG A 64 7.80 -1.77 19.47
N VAL A 65 7.17 -2.23 18.38
CA VAL A 65 5.72 -2.07 18.17
C VAL A 65 4.91 -2.89 19.18
N GLU A 66 5.38 -4.08 19.54
CA GLU A 66 4.75 -4.93 20.56
C GLU A 66 4.82 -4.30 21.96
N GLU A 67 5.96 -3.69 22.34
CA GLU A 67 6.08 -2.91 23.58
C GLU A 67 5.15 -1.67 23.61
N LEU A 68 4.86 -1.10 22.45
CA LEU A 68 4.10 0.14 22.30
C LEU A 68 2.62 -0.09 21.96
N GLN A 69 2.07 -1.30 22.18
CA GLN A 69 0.69 -1.65 21.80
C GLN A 69 -0.38 -0.64 22.25
N GLU A 70 -0.32 -0.13 23.49
CA GLU A 70 -1.29 0.87 23.96
C GLU A 70 -1.08 2.27 23.34
N GLU A 71 0.16 2.65 23.00
CA GLU A 71 0.42 3.89 22.25
C GLU A 71 -0.08 3.75 20.79
N MET A 72 0.17 2.59 20.18
CA MET A 72 -0.35 2.22 18.86
C MET A 72 -1.87 2.20 18.81
N ALA A 73 -2.52 1.72 19.86
CA ALA A 73 -3.98 1.73 19.98
C ALA A 73 -4.55 3.13 20.27
N THR A 74 -3.75 4.04 20.85
CA THR A 74 -4.11 5.46 21.03
C THR A 74 -3.96 6.27 19.74
N PHE A 75 -3.00 5.89 18.89
CA PHE A 75 -2.66 6.51 17.61
C PHE A 75 -2.57 5.48 16.45
N PRO A 76 -3.68 4.81 16.11
CA PRO A 76 -3.69 3.67 15.17
C PRO A 76 -3.18 4.00 13.77
N ILE A 77 -3.20 5.27 13.35
CA ILE A 77 -2.59 5.70 12.10
C ILE A 77 -1.12 5.26 11.98
N TYR A 78 -0.33 5.30 13.07
CA TYR A 78 1.07 4.90 13.03
C TYR A 78 1.23 3.38 12.95
N PHE A 79 0.36 2.62 13.61
CA PHE A 79 0.36 1.16 13.53
C PHE A 79 -0.01 0.66 12.12
N ILE A 80 -1.05 1.25 11.52
CA ILE A 80 -1.48 0.92 10.16
C ILE A 80 -0.39 1.33 9.14
N SER A 81 0.24 2.51 9.29
CA SER A 81 1.37 2.91 8.44
C SER A 81 2.58 1.98 8.58
N PHE A 82 2.87 1.51 9.80
CA PHE A 82 3.93 0.52 10.04
C PHE A 82 3.63 -0.80 9.32
N LEU A 83 2.43 -1.35 9.49
CA LEU A 83 2.01 -2.61 8.85
C LEU A 83 1.96 -2.50 7.31
N LEU A 84 1.50 -1.38 6.76
CA LEU A 84 1.58 -1.11 5.32
C LEU A 84 3.04 -1.07 4.82
N SER A 85 3.95 -0.49 5.61
CA SER A 85 5.38 -0.47 5.26
C SER A 85 5.98 -1.88 5.21
N LEU A 86 5.58 -2.77 6.13
CA LEU A 86 5.99 -4.17 6.12
C LEU A 86 5.37 -4.94 4.94
N ALA A 87 4.09 -4.70 4.62
CA ALA A 87 3.44 -5.29 3.46
C ALA A 87 4.14 -4.91 2.14
N TYR A 88 4.58 -3.65 1.98
CA TYR A 88 5.35 -3.21 0.81
C TYR A 88 6.68 -3.95 0.59
N ILE A 89 7.25 -4.56 1.63
CA ILE A 89 8.46 -5.40 1.57
C ILE A 89 8.16 -6.89 1.74
N ASN A 90 6.89 -7.30 1.55
CA ASN A 90 6.41 -8.68 1.64
C ASN A 90 6.61 -9.33 3.04
N ILE A 91 6.55 -8.53 4.11
CA ILE A 91 6.64 -8.99 5.50
C ILE A 91 5.26 -8.87 6.17
N TYR A 92 4.70 -9.99 6.61
CA TYR A 92 3.33 -10.08 7.14
C TYR A 92 3.34 -10.68 8.57
N PRO A 93 3.59 -9.86 9.62
CA PRO A 93 3.62 -10.33 11.00
C PRO A 93 2.23 -10.74 11.46
N SER A 94 2.01 -12.06 11.54
CA SER A 94 0.66 -12.62 11.73
C SER A 94 -0.03 -12.13 13.00
N ASP A 95 0.70 -11.94 14.11
CA ASP A 95 0.09 -11.55 15.38
C ASP A 95 -0.26 -10.06 15.42
N LEU A 96 0.58 -9.18 14.87
CA LEU A 96 0.24 -7.76 14.70
C LEU A 96 -0.92 -7.56 13.71
N LEU A 97 -1.02 -8.39 12.66
CA LEU A 97 -2.13 -8.36 11.72
C LEU A 97 -3.44 -8.84 12.38
N LYS A 98 -3.42 -9.92 13.18
CA LYS A 98 -4.58 -10.31 14.00
C LYS A 98 -5.00 -9.18 14.94
N THR A 99 -4.05 -8.46 15.53
CA THR A 99 -4.34 -7.30 16.39
C THR A 99 -5.08 -6.21 15.62
N VAL A 100 -4.59 -5.75 14.45
CA VAL A 100 -5.20 -4.63 13.72
C VAL A 100 -6.60 -4.94 13.17
N PHE A 101 -6.85 -6.20 12.79
CA PHE A 101 -8.16 -6.65 12.28
C PHE A 101 -9.12 -7.15 13.36
N SER A 102 -8.70 -7.21 14.63
CA SER A 102 -9.61 -7.57 15.73
C SER A 102 -10.70 -6.51 15.93
N ASP A 103 -11.93 -6.94 16.24
CA ASP A 103 -13.06 -6.01 16.41
C ASP A 103 -12.83 -4.97 17.51
N GLY A 104 -12.08 -5.33 18.56
CA GLY A 104 -11.67 -4.42 19.63
C GLY A 104 -10.70 -3.32 19.15
N PHE A 105 -9.80 -3.62 18.23
CA PHE A 105 -8.89 -2.62 17.65
C PHE A 105 -9.60 -1.78 16.57
N LEU A 106 -10.46 -2.40 15.75
CA LEU A 106 -11.32 -1.67 14.79
C LEU A 106 -12.24 -0.68 15.51
N GLN A 107 -12.72 -0.98 16.71
CA GLN A 107 -13.49 -0.04 17.52
C GLN A 107 -12.63 1.15 18.00
N ARG A 108 -11.41 0.93 18.51
CA ARG A 108 -10.47 2.02 18.84
C ARG A 108 -10.10 2.87 17.61
N ILE A 109 -10.05 2.27 16.42
CA ILE A 109 -9.88 3.00 15.15
C ILE A 109 -11.07 3.95 14.90
N LYS A 110 -12.33 3.48 15.00
CA LYS A 110 -13.51 4.35 14.80
C LYS A 110 -13.48 5.56 15.73
N GLU A 111 -13.16 5.34 17.00
CA GLU A 111 -13.05 6.38 18.03
C GLU A 111 -11.93 7.40 17.70
N TYR A 112 -10.82 6.93 17.15
CA TYR A 112 -9.73 7.79 16.66
C TYR A 112 -10.13 8.60 15.43
N GLU A 113 -10.78 7.97 14.44
CA GLU A 113 -11.28 8.63 13.22
C GLU A 113 -12.28 9.75 13.56
N GLU A 114 -13.15 9.53 14.55
CA GLU A 114 -14.13 10.51 15.03
C GLU A 114 -13.49 11.64 15.86
N ARG A 115 -12.45 11.35 16.64
CA ARG A 115 -11.73 12.34 17.45
C ARG A 115 -10.83 13.26 16.61
N GLU A 116 -10.10 12.71 15.65
CA GLU A 116 -9.11 13.45 14.86
C GLU A 116 -9.63 13.92 13.49
N GLY A 117 -10.82 13.48 13.06
CA GLY A 117 -11.42 13.86 11.79
C GLY A 117 -10.72 13.27 10.56
N VAL A 118 -10.12 12.09 10.69
CA VAL A 118 -9.39 11.39 9.61
C VAL A 118 -10.10 10.12 9.18
N ASP A 119 -9.90 9.67 7.94
CA ASP A 119 -10.43 8.40 7.41
C ASP A 119 -9.26 7.44 7.14
N LEU A 120 -9.22 6.34 7.88
CA LEU A 120 -8.18 5.31 7.82
C LEU A 120 -8.62 4.09 6.99
N ARG A 121 -9.89 4.05 6.54
CA ARG A 121 -10.46 2.90 5.80
C ARG A 121 -9.73 2.61 4.50
N SER A 122 -9.20 3.63 3.82
CA SER A 122 -8.38 3.43 2.63
C SER A 122 -7.08 2.66 2.92
N ASN A 123 -6.43 2.96 4.05
CA ASN A 123 -5.18 2.32 4.46
C ASN A 123 -5.44 0.89 4.94
N LEU A 124 -6.51 0.68 5.71
CA LEU A 124 -6.96 -0.64 6.17
C LEU A 124 -7.38 -1.54 5.00
N TYR A 125 -8.16 -1.03 4.04
CA TYR A 125 -8.55 -1.77 2.84
C TYR A 125 -7.33 -2.17 1.99
N THR A 126 -6.35 -1.27 1.88
CA THR A 126 -5.10 -1.56 1.18
C THR A 126 -4.32 -2.67 1.88
N LEU A 127 -4.24 -2.63 3.22
CA LEU A 127 -3.55 -3.64 4.02
C LEU A 127 -4.25 -5.01 3.93
N ASP A 128 -5.57 -5.03 4.04
CA ASP A 128 -6.41 -6.23 3.92
C ASP A 128 -6.29 -6.90 2.54
N ALA A 129 -6.30 -6.09 1.47
CA ALA A 129 -6.07 -6.56 0.11
C ALA A 129 -4.66 -7.15 -0.08
N ALA A 130 -3.61 -6.47 0.42
CA ALA A 130 -2.24 -6.98 0.34
C ALA A 130 -2.09 -8.30 1.10
N VAL A 131 -2.58 -8.38 2.34
CA VAL A 131 -2.57 -9.62 3.14
C VAL A 131 -3.33 -10.75 2.44
N SER A 132 -4.52 -10.47 1.89
CA SER A 132 -5.35 -11.47 1.22
C SER A 132 -4.73 -12.05 -0.07
N LEU A 133 -3.84 -11.31 -0.72
CA LEU A 133 -3.24 -11.67 -2.00
C LEU A 133 -1.81 -12.21 -1.87
N GLU A 134 -1.03 -11.68 -0.93
CA GLU A 134 0.43 -11.84 -0.88
C GLU A 134 0.92 -12.52 0.40
N SER A 135 0.12 -12.56 1.47
CA SER A 135 0.54 -13.20 2.73
C SER A 135 0.68 -14.72 2.56
N PRO A 136 1.81 -15.33 2.96
CA PRO A 136 1.95 -16.79 2.98
C PRO A 136 1.08 -17.44 4.07
N VAL A 137 0.68 -16.68 5.08
CA VAL A 137 -0.23 -17.11 6.16
C VAL A 137 -1.61 -16.51 5.90
N LYS A 138 -2.61 -17.39 5.70
CA LYS A 138 -4.01 -16.95 5.65
C LYS A 138 -4.47 -16.57 7.04
N LEU A 139 -4.93 -15.33 7.21
CA LEU A 139 -5.65 -14.92 8.41
C LEU A 139 -7.07 -15.49 8.38
N GLU A 140 -7.59 -15.85 9.54
CA GLU A 140 -8.98 -16.30 9.71
C GLU A 140 -9.98 -15.13 9.66
N GLN A 141 -9.52 -13.93 10.04
CA GLN A 141 -10.27 -12.68 10.05
C GLN A 141 -9.47 -11.60 9.32
N GLY A 142 -10.09 -10.97 8.33
CA GLY A 142 -9.62 -9.75 7.67
C GLY A 142 -10.49 -8.56 8.07
N LEU A 143 -10.49 -7.51 7.24
CA LEU A 143 -11.25 -6.30 7.50
C LEU A 143 -12.77 -6.52 7.41
N ASN A 144 -13.48 -6.19 8.50
CA ASN A 144 -14.92 -6.37 8.57
C ASN A 144 -15.67 -5.47 7.55
N LEU A 145 -16.54 -6.08 6.73
CA LEU A 145 -17.38 -5.39 5.74
C LEU A 145 -18.30 -4.34 6.37
N GLU A 146 -18.77 -4.56 7.60
CA GLU A 146 -19.56 -3.59 8.37
C GLU A 146 -18.73 -2.34 8.69
N TYR A 147 -17.45 -2.50 9.07
CA TYR A 147 -16.55 -1.37 9.30
C TYR A 147 -16.33 -0.57 8.01
N LEU A 148 -16.04 -1.25 6.89
CA LEU A 148 -15.85 -0.61 5.58
C LEU A 148 -17.08 0.20 5.13
N THR A 149 -18.27 -0.37 5.29
CA THR A 149 -19.54 0.21 4.80
C THR A 149 -20.24 1.15 5.80
N SER A 150 -19.71 1.29 7.01
CA SER A 150 -20.27 2.12 8.10
C SER A 150 -20.51 3.59 7.75
N LYS A 151 -19.77 4.13 6.78
CA LYS A 151 -19.85 5.50 6.26
C LYS A 151 -19.74 5.43 4.73
N PRO A 152 -20.25 6.39 3.94
CA PRO A 152 -20.01 6.42 2.50
C PRO A 152 -18.51 6.27 2.19
N PHE A 153 -18.15 5.48 1.17
CA PHE A 153 -16.74 5.35 0.76
C PHE A 153 -16.19 6.75 0.43
N PRO A 154 -15.03 7.15 1.00
CA PRO A 154 -14.48 8.46 0.70
C PRO A 154 -14.13 8.52 -0.79
N HIS A 155 -14.16 9.70 -1.41
CA HIS A 155 -13.76 9.83 -2.83
C HIS A 155 -12.35 9.28 -3.09
N GLN A 156 -11.48 9.40 -2.10
CA GLN A 156 -10.15 8.80 -2.07
C GLN A 156 -10.18 7.26 -2.21
N MET A 157 -11.22 6.56 -1.75
CA MET A 157 -11.35 5.10 -1.91
C MET A 157 -11.82 4.67 -3.31
N LEU A 158 -12.52 5.53 -4.06
CA LEU A 158 -13.08 5.20 -5.37
C LEU A 158 -12.20 5.62 -6.55
N GLY A 159 -11.09 6.33 -6.31
CA GLY A 159 -9.96 6.44 -7.23
C GLY A 159 -10.31 6.87 -8.66
N ASP A 160 -10.73 8.12 -8.87
CA ASP A 160 -10.73 8.67 -10.23
C ASP A 160 -9.32 9.18 -10.60
N ILE A 161 -8.70 8.52 -11.59
CA ILE A 161 -7.41 8.93 -12.18
C ILE A 161 -7.45 10.38 -12.68
N ARG A 162 -8.63 10.90 -13.07
CA ARG A 162 -8.82 12.29 -13.48
C ARG A 162 -8.69 13.28 -12.33
N GLU A 163 -9.10 12.90 -11.11
CA GLU A 163 -8.93 13.74 -9.92
C GLU A 163 -7.48 13.66 -9.40
N GLU A 164 -6.87 12.48 -9.41
CA GLU A 164 -5.44 12.31 -9.08
C GLU A 164 -4.54 13.20 -9.97
N LEU A 165 -4.80 13.22 -11.29
CA LEU A 165 -4.10 14.07 -12.26
C LEU A 165 -4.44 15.57 -12.18
N LYS A 166 -5.49 15.96 -11.45
CA LYS A 166 -5.74 17.37 -11.09
C LYS A 166 -4.99 17.78 -9.84
N GLN A 167 -4.86 16.88 -8.87
CA GLN A 167 -4.21 17.15 -7.58
C GLN A 167 -2.68 17.08 -7.65
N ARG A 168 -2.11 16.33 -8.60
CA ARG A 168 -0.67 16.13 -8.76
C ARG A 168 -0.20 16.64 -10.12
N SER A 169 0.08 17.94 -10.20
CA SER A 169 0.60 18.64 -11.39
C SER A 169 1.84 17.96 -11.98
N GLU A 170 2.74 17.52 -11.13
CA GLU A 170 4.04 16.94 -11.47
C GLU A 170 3.86 15.57 -12.15
N LEU A 171 2.90 14.77 -11.66
CA LEU A 171 2.55 13.48 -12.26
C LEU A 171 1.95 13.67 -13.67
N ARG A 172 1.16 14.74 -13.86
CA ARG A 172 0.61 15.10 -15.16
C ARG A 172 1.71 15.54 -16.13
N GLU A 173 2.64 16.39 -15.69
CA GLU A 173 3.80 16.80 -16.50
C GLU A 173 4.64 15.60 -16.93
N VAL A 174 4.99 14.70 -15.99
CA VAL A 174 5.72 13.46 -16.29
C VAL A 174 4.95 12.57 -17.28
N ALA A 175 3.63 12.42 -17.11
CA ALA A 175 2.81 11.66 -18.04
C ALA A 175 2.75 12.30 -19.44
N ASP A 176 2.68 13.62 -19.54
CA ASP A 176 2.64 14.36 -20.81
C ASP A 176 4.01 14.36 -21.52
N CYS A 177 5.13 14.44 -20.77
CA CYS A 177 6.47 14.18 -21.29
C CYS A 177 6.64 12.74 -21.81
N ILE A 178 6.16 11.73 -21.08
CA ILE A 178 6.28 10.34 -21.53
C ILE A 178 5.42 10.13 -22.80
N LYS A 179 4.19 10.64 -22.86
CA LYS A 179 3.35 10.59 -24.07
C LYS A 179 4.05 11.19 -25.30
N SER A 180 4.75 12.32 -25.14
CA SER A 180 5.45 12.96 -26.27
C SER A 180 6.65 12.13 -26.76
N ILE A 181 7.30 11.37 -25.87
CA ILE A 181 8.43 10.48 -26.20
C ILE A 181 7.96 9.18 -26.86
N VAL A 182 6.89 8.53 -26.36
CA VAL A 182 6.35 7.28 -26.96
C VAL A 182 5.29 7.50 -28.04
N GLY A 183 5.05 8.74 -28.47
CA GLY A 183 4.25 9.04 -29.67
C GLY A 183 2.72 9.02 -29.50
N GLY A 184 2.19 8.96 -28.28
CA GLY A 184 0.74 9.13 -28.05
C GLY A 184 0.15 8.41 -26.83
N ASN A 185 -1.14 8.68 -26.58
CA ASN A 185 -1.94 8.08 -25.49
C ASN A 185 -2.13 6.55 -25.62
N GLU A 186 -1.85 5.97 -26.77
CA GLU A 186 -1.96 4.52 -27.01
C GLU A 186 -0.76 3.73 -26.44
N TYR A 187 0.39 4.39 -26.28
CA TYR A 187 1.63 3.80 -25.76
C TYR A 187 1.95 4.19 -24.30
N CYS A 188 1.25 5.19 -23.75
CA CYS A 188 1.40 5.64 -22.36
C CYS A 188 0.04 5.72 -21.65
N ARG A 189 -0.14 4.96 -20.56
CA ARG A 189 -1.32 5.03 -19.68
C ARG A 189 -0.92 5.27 -18.23
N VAL A 190 -1.38 6.38 -17.67
CA VAL A 190 -1.39 6.59 -16.21
C VAL A 190 -2.39 5.63 -15.60
N HIS A 191 -1.97 4.89 -14.59
CA HIS A 191 -2.79 3.94 -13.86
C HIS A 191 -2.28 3.85 -12.42
N PHE A 192 -3.15 3.43 -11.52
CA PHE A 192 -2.74 3.03 -10.18
C PHE A 192 -1.83 1.80 -10.26
N ILE A 193 -0.73 1.80 -9.51
CA ILE A 193 0.34 0.78 -9.62
C ILE A 193 -0.21 -0.63 -9.36
N LEU A 194 -1.21 -0.74 -8.47
CA LEU A 194 -2.05 -1.92 -8.26
C LEU A 194 -3.54 -1.51 -8.34
N PRO A 195 -4.47 -2.42 -8.69
CA PRO A 195 -5.91 -2.12 -8.72
C PRO A 195 -6.50 -1.62 -7.37
N TYR A 196 -5.79 -1.90 -6.28
CA TYR A 196 -6.18 -1.65 -4.89
C TYR A 196 -5.23 -0.71 -4.12
N MET A 197 -4.16 -0.20 -4.75
CA MET A 197 -3.27 0.83 -4.17
C MET A 197 -3.18 2.07 -5.06
N ARG A 198 -3.47 3.25 -4.49
CA ARG A 198 -3.68 4.49 -5.27
C ARG A 198 -2.45 5.37 -5.49
N THR A 199 -1.25 4.84 -5.32
CA THR A 199 -0.07 5.48 -5.92
C THR A 199 -0.18 5.33 -7.43
N ALA A 200 -0.55 6.41 -8.12
CA ALA A 200 -0.53 6.45 -9.58
C ALA A 200 0.93 6.49 -10.08
N GLY A 201 1.24 5.63 -11.04
CA GLY A 201 2.55 5.54 -11.68
C GLY A 201 2.42 5.54 -13.20
N VAL A 202 3.50 5.92 -13.88
CA VAL A 202 3.57 5.85 -15.34
C VAL A 202 4.46 4.67 -15.73
N ARG A 203 3.87 3.63 -16.33
CA ARG A 203 4.62 2.60 -17.05
C ARG A 203 4.53 2.89 -18.56
N GLY A 204 5.67 3.09 -19.20
CA GLY A 204 5.76 2.91 -20.65
C GLY A 204 5.62 1.43 -20.98
N LYS A 205 4.96 1.08 -22.10
CA LYS A 205 5.06 -0.29 -22.61
C LYS A 205 6.49 -0.54 -23.08
N GLU A 206 7.08 -1.62 -22.60
CA GLU A 206 8.40 -2.05 -23.04
C GLU A 206 8.36 -2.40 -24.53
N VAL A 207 9.12 -1.64 -25.33
CA VAL A 207 9.40 -2.00 -26.71
C VAL A 207 10.80 -2.58 -26.72
N ARG A 208 10.94 -3.91 -26.91
CA ARG A 208 11.83 -4.52 -27.92
C ARG A 208 11.88 -6.06 -27.94
N PHE A 209 11.93 -6.58 -29.18
CA PHE A 209 12.50 -7.84 -29.67
C PHE A 209 12.20 -9.19 -28.99
N THR A 210 11.33 -9.95 -29.67
CA THR A 210 11.45 -11.39 -29.98
C THR A 210 12.14 -12.34 -28.98
N GLY A 211 11.34 -13.19 -28.33
CA GLY A 211 11.73 -14.57 -28.06
C GLY A 211 11.67 -15.05 -26.62
N LEU A 212 10.47 -15.34 -26.09
CA LEU A 212 10.08 -16.67 -25.56
C LEU A 212 8.64 -16.65 -25.03
N GLN A 213 7.95 -17.76 -25.26
CA GLN A 213 6.49 -17.92 -25.25
C GLN A 213 5.77 -17.54 -23.94
N THR A 214 4.78 -16.66 -24.05
CA THR A 214 3.64 -16.60 -23.12
C THR A 214 2.66 -17.73 -23.45
N ARG A 215 2.14 -18.45 -22.45
CA ARG A 215 0.97 -19.33 -22.63
C ARG A 215 -0.14 -19.01 -21.60
N ALA A 216 -1.22 -18.45 -22.13
CA ALA A 216 -2.60 -18.55 -21.67
C ALA A 216 -2.93 -18.21 -20.20
N ILE A 217 -3.35 -16.97 -19.98
CA ILE A 217 -4.60 -16.70 -19.23
C ILE A 217 -5.51 -15.89 -20.15
N SER A 218 -6.35 -16.60 -20.90
CA SER A 218 -7.37 -16.03 -21.80
C SER A 218 -8.61 -16.91 -21.77
N GLN A 219 -9.37 -16.82 -20.67
CA GLN A 219 -10.71 -17.36 -20.50
C GLN A 219 -11.28 -16.84 -19.18
N TYR A 220 -11.76 -15.59 -19.18
CA TYR A 220 -12.74 -15.00 -18.23
C TYR A 220 -12.87 -13.52 -18.57
N ASN A 221 -13.62 -13.20 -19.64
CA ASN A 221 -14.26 -11.91 -19.94
C ASN A 221 -14.91 -11.98 -21.33
N ASP A 222 -16.05 -12.67 -21.43
CA ASP A 222 -17.00 -12.47 -22.53
C ASP A 222 -18.44 -12.50 -21.97
N PRO A 223 -19.01 -11.33 -21.63
CA PRO A 223 -20.34 -11.23 -21.05
C PRO A 223 -21.43 -11.10 -22.13
N THR A 224 -21.51 -12.04 -23.07
CA THR A 224 -22.42 -11.94 -24.23
C THR A 224 -23.27 -13.19 -24.55
N SER A 225 -23.36 -14.18 -23.64
CA SER A 225 -24.05 -15.46 -23.90
C SER A 225 -25.14 -15.85 -22.89
N MET A 226 -26.15 -14.99 -22.66
CA MET A 226 -27.36 -15.35 -21.89
C MET A 226 -28.65 -14.62 -22.34
N VAL A 227 -29.04 -14.77 -23.62
CA VAL A 227 -30.44 -14.65 -24.08
C VAL A 227 -30.63 -15.59 -25.27
N GLY A 228 -31.63 -16.49 -25.26
CA GLY A 228 -31.93 -17.27 -26.49
C GLY A 228 -32.62 -18.64 -26.40
N CYS A 229 -33.41 -18.96 -25.37
CA CYS A 229 -34.33 -20.11 -25.49
C CYS A 229 -35.55 -19.73 -26.33
N ASN A 230 -35.68 -20.28 -27.56
CA ASN A 230 -36.97 -20.58 -28.17
C ASN A 230 -36.86 -21.41 -29.47
N GLY A 231 -37.67 -22.48 -29.55
CA GLY A 231 -38.36 -22.85 -30.79
C GLY A 231 -37.79 -23.95 -31.71
N GLN A 232 -38.33 -25.17 -31.54
CA GLN A 232 -38.73 -26.12 -32.62
C GLN A 232 -37.62 -26.75 -33.51
N ARG A 233 -37.51 -28.10 -33.56
CA ARG A 233 -38.20 -28.99 -34.55
C ARG A 233 -38.09 -28.44 -35.98
N THR A 234 -37.69 -29.16 -37.02
CA THR A 234 -37.66 -30.61 -37.30
C THR A 234 -36.66 -30.80 -38.47
N ILE A 235 -36.28 -32.00 -38.93
CA ILE A 235 -36.83 -33.34 -38.65
C ILE A 235 -36.04 -34.00 -37.52
#